data_AF-A0A1E1WG61-F1
#
_entry.id   AF-A0A1E1WG61-F1
#
_cell.length_a   1.000
_cell.length_b   1.000
_cell.length_c   1.000
_cell.angle_alpha   90.00
_cell.angle_beta   90.00
_cell.angle_gamma   90.00
#
_symmetry.space_group_name_H-M   'P 1'
#
loop_
_entity.id
_entity.type
_entity.pdbx_description
1 polymer ?
#
loop_
_entity_poly.entity_id
_entity_poly.type
_entity_poly.pdbx_seq_one_letter_code
_entity_poly.pdbx_strand_id
1 'polypeptide(L)'
;HTKREHHSSAESFASAEDQVADLREFDDFTEIAPEIENLELYQMALKQLEIGIPCRTLRTDVVQCSSDSEFLCKLHCLRLAFQLVFKDAAVWAWFVDAGREVLTDLLLFADKEPKEFLVAYEEMVSWTTDGSNWPTIESELTSKGVKALTFYDVVLDYILLDAFEDLASPPSSVLAVVRNRWLSDGFKESALTTAVWSVIKAKRRYL
;
A
#
# COMPACT_ATOMS: atom_id res chain seq x y z
N HIS A 1 62.08 15.99 9.85
CA HIS A 1 61.19 16.99 9.23
C HIS A 1 60.84 16.54 7.83
N THR A 2 59.59 16.17 7.59
CA THR A 2 59.09 15.85 6.24
C THR A 2 57.77 16.59 6.06
N LYS A 3 57.85 17.76 5.42
CA LYS A 3 56.71 18.42 4.78
C LYS A 3 56.27 17.52 3.62
N ARG A 4 55.01 17.12 3.59
CA ARG A 4 54.33 16.70 2.36
C ARG A 4 53.50 17.87 1.88
N GLU A 5 53.88 18.39 0.72
CA GLU A 5 53.19 19.45 0.01
C GLU A 5 51.85 18.95 -0.53
N HIS A 6 50.87 19.85 -0.54
CA HIS A 6 49.57 19.65 -1.15
C HIS A 6 49.72 19.48 -2.67
N HIS A 7 49.40 18.30 -3.18
CA HIS A 7 49.05 18.13 -4.60
C HIS A 7 47.53 18.08 -4.71
N SER A 8 46.91 19.24 -4.95
CA SER A 8 45.62 19.28 -5.65
C SER A 8 45.98 19.16 -7.13
N SER A 9 46.02 17.93 -7.64
CA SER A 9 46.35 17.67 -9.04
C SER A 9 45.13 17.97 -9.92
N ALA A 10 45.40 18.54 -11.09
CA ALA A 10 44.43 18.83 -12.14
C ALA A 10 43.56 17.63 -12.56
N GLU A 11 43.93 16.40 -12.16
CA GLU A 11 43.12 15.18 -12.30
C GLU A 11 41.81 15.22 -11.51
N SER A 12 41.76 15.91 -10.37
CA SER A 12 40.50 16.09 -9.61
C SER A 12 39.54 17.06 -10.30
N PHE A 13 40.04 17.95 -11.16
CA PHE A 13 39.22 18.80 -12.02
C PHE A 13 38.80 18.05 -13.30
N ALA A 14 39.68 17.22 -13.88
CA ALA A 14 39.37 16.44 -15.08
C ALA A 14 38.33 15.34 -14.84
N SER A 15 38.29 14.72 -13.66
CA SER A 15 37.25 13.71 -13.33
C SER A 15 35.86 14.32 -13.08
N ALA A 16 35.76 15.62 -12.83
CA ALA A 16 34.48 16.33 -12.72
C ALA A 16 33.92 16.75 -14.08
N GLU A 17 34.76 16.84 -15.13
CA GLU A 17 34.33 17.09 -16.51
C GLU A 17 33.69 15.86 -17.17
N ASP A 18 34.01 14.64 -16.70
CA ASP A 18 33.47 13.38 -17.26
C ASP A 18 32.19 12.91 -16.54
N GLN A 19 31.83 13.56 -15.43
CA GLN A 19 30.49 13.48 -14.83
C GLN A 19 29.61 14.61 -15.35
N VAL A 20 29.48 14.72 -16.68
CA VAL A 20 28.40 15.50 -17.25
C VAL A 20 27.12 14.75 -16.89
N ALA A 21 26.41 15.22 -15.87
CA ALA A 21 25.06 14.76 -15.58
C ALA A 21 24.28 14.78 -16.90
N ASP A 22 23.60 13.68 -17.24
CA ASP A 22 22.82 13.59 -18.47
C ASP A 22 21.72 14.65 -18.41
N LEU A 23 21.94 15.78 -19.09
CA LEU A 23 21.04 16.94 -19.07
C LEU A 23 19.64 16.60 -19.59
N ARG A 24 19.48 15.44 -20.25
CA ARG A 24 18.18 14.89 -20.66
C ARG A 24 17.28 14.55 -19.47
N GLU A 25 17.84 14.11 -18.33
CA GLU A 25 17.05 13.91 -17.11
C GLU A 25 16.56 15.24 -16.52
N PHE A 26 17.33 16.33 -16.69
CA PHE A 26 16.91 17.67 -16.30
C PHE A 26 15.87 18.27 -17.24
N ASP A 27 15.93 17.96 -18.54
CA ASP A 27 14.95 18.39 -19.55
C ASP A 27 13.57 17.74 -19.32
N ASP A 28 13.52 16.45 -18.93
CA ASP A 28 12.26 15.80 -18.53
C ASP A 28 11.66 16.46 -17.26
N PHE A 29 12.51 16.86 -16.31
CA PHE A 29 12.08 17.57 -15.10
C PHE A 29 11.56 18.99 -15.38
N THR A 30 12.14 19.72 -16.34
CA THR A 30 11.69 21.06 -16.71
C THR A 30 10.41 21.05 -17.54
N GLU A 31 10.12 19.98 -18.29
CA GLU A 31 8.83 19.82 -18.97
C GLU A 31 7.68 19.45 -18.00
N ILE A 32 7.96 18.68 -16.95
CA ILE A 32 6.94 18.26 -15.95
C ILE A 32 6.74 19.32 -14.84
N ALA A 33 7.75 20.15 -14.56
CA ALA A 33 7.69 21.21 -13.56
C ALA A 33 6.44 22.13 -13.64
N PRO A 34 6.05 22.68 -14.80
CA PRO A 34 4.86 23.53 -14.90
C PRO A 34 3.54 22.76 -14.65
N GLU A 35 3.48 21.46 -14.92
CA GLU A 35 2.30 20.65 -14.56
C GLU A 35 2.23 20.40 -13.06
N ILE A 36 3.36 20.12 -12.41
CA ILE A 36 3.45 19.93 -10.95
C ILE A 36 3.13 21.23 -10.20
N GLU A 37 3.49 22.40 -10.73
CA GLU A 37 3.14 23.71 -10.16
C GLU A 37 1.62 23.94 -10.09
N ASN A 38 0.85 23.33 -11.00
CA ASN A 38 -0.62 23.44 -11.03
C ASN A 38 -1.32 22.41 -10.10
N LEU A 39 -0.58 21.52 -9.44
CA LEU A 39 -1.14 20.50 -8.54
C LEU A 39 -1.08 20.97 -7.08
N GLU A 40 -2.07 21.77 -6.67
CA GLU A 40 -2.12 22.36 -5.31
C GLU A 40 -1.96 21.33 -4.18
N LEU A 41 -2.64 20.18 -4.26
CA LEU A 41 -2.52 19.11 -3.25
C LEU A 41 -1.10 18.54 -3.18
N TYR A 42 -0.43 18.41 -4.33
CA TYR A 42 0.93 17.88 -4.39
C TYR A 42 1.95 18.88 -3.86
N GLN A 43 1.76 20.18 -4.13
CA GLN A 43 2.56 21.25 -3.54
C GLN A 43 2.43 21.30 -2.02
N MET A 44 1.22 21.11 -1.49
CA MET A 44 1.00 20.98 -0.05
C MET A 44 1.72 19.74 0.51
N ALA A 45 1.67 18.62 -0.22
CA ALA A 45 2.35 17.40 0.18
C ALA A 45 3.88 17.54 0.20
N LEU A 46 4.48 18.24 -0.77
CA LEU A 46 5.92 18.54 -0.78
C LEU A 46 6.35 19.34 0.45
N LYS A 47 5.56 20.34 0.85
CA LYS A 47 5.81 21.10 2.09
C LYS A 47 5.65 20.21 3.33
N GLN A 48 4.65 19.34 3.34
CA GLN A 48 4.45 18.40 4.45
C GLN A 48 5.58 17.36 4.54
N LEU A 49 6.21 17.01 3.42
CA LEU A 49 7.33 16.08 3.38
C LEU A 49 8.54 16.59 4.18
N GLU A 50 8.77 17.91 4.24
CA GLU A 50 9.84 18.52 5.04
C GLU A 50 9.68 18.24 6.55
N ILE A 51 8.44 18.13 7.02
CA ILE A 51 8.09 17.78 8.41
C ILE A 51 8.07 16.25 8.59
N GLY A 52 7.72 15.54 7.51
CA GLY A 52 7.56 14.09 7.46
C GLY A 52 6.10 13.69 7.24
N ILE A 53 5.91 12.67 6.42
CA ILE A 53 4.60 12.06 6.15
C ILE A 53 4.64 10.64 6.71
N PRO A 54 3.84 10.31 7.74
CA PRO A 54 3.88 9.00 8.34
C PRO A 54 3.23 7.98 7.39
N CYS A 55 3.89 6.85 7.19
CA CYS A 55 3.34 5.68 6.52
C CYS A 55 3.63 4.43 7.36
N ARG A 56 2.88 3.36 7.11
CA ARG A 56 3.10 2.06 7.75
C ARG A 56 4.26 1.33 7.08
N THR A 57 4.21 1.26 5.75
CA THR A 57 5.21 0.63 4.89
C THR A 57 5.39 1.50 3.64
N LEU A 58 6.62 1.61 3.15
CA LEU A 58 6.89 2.25 1.85
C LEU A 58 6.47 1.29 0.75
N ARG A 59 5.48 1.67 -0.05
CA ARG A 59 4.95 0.88 -1.18
C ARG A 59 5.50 1.35 -2.53
N THR A 60 6.59 2.11 -2.52
CA THR A 60 7.18 2.80 -3.67
C THR A 60 7.25 1.93 -4.90
N ASP A 61 7.84 0.74 -4.81
CA ASP A 61 7.98 -0.19 -5.94
C ASP A 61 6.63 -0.78 -6.38
N VAL A 62 5.78 -1.15 -5.40
CA VAL A 62 4.48 -1.82 -5.64
C VAL A 62 3.54 -0.91 -6.40
N VAL A 63 3.51 0.39 -6.06
CA VAL A 63 2.69 1.40 -6.75
C VAL A 63 3.45 2.14 -7.84
N GLN A 64 4.64 1.66 -8.20
CA GLN A 64 5.46 2.18 -9.31
C GLN A 64 5.76 3.69 -9.20
N CYS A 65 6.06 4.16 -8.00
CA CYS A 65 6.62 5.49 -7.80
C CYS A 65 8.13 5.48 -8.07
N SER A 66 8.66 6.56 -8.63
CA SER A 66 10.08 6.75 -8.93
C SER A 66 10.95 6.92 -7.67
N SER A 67 10.35 7.34 -6.56
CA SER A 67 11.04 7.54 -5.28
C SER A 67 10.10 7.46 -4.08
N ASP A 68 10.65 7.21 -2.90
CA ASP A 68 9.91 7.24 -1.63
C ASP A 68 9.27 8.61 -1.37
N SER A 69 9.93 9.69 -1.79
CA SER A 69 9.41 11.05 -1.65
C SER A 69 8.16 11.27 -2.50
N GLU A 70 8.17 10.79 -3.75
CA GLU A 70 7.00 10.82 -4.62
C GLU A 70 5.85 10.00 -4.03
N PHE A 71 6.15 8.78 -3.56
CA PHE A 71 5.16 7.91 -2.92
C PHE A 71 4.51 8.60 -1.72
N LEU A 72 5.30 9.17 -0.81
CA LEU A 72 4.79 9.85 0.37
C LEU A 72 3.95 11.07 0.01
N CYS A 73 4.35 11.84 -0.99
CA CYS A 73 3.56 12.99 -1.43
C CYS A 73 2.22 12.56 -2.04
N LYS A 74 2.22 11.54 -2.91
CA LYS A 74 0.98 10.98 -3.48
C LYS A 74 0.09 10.38 -2.40
N LEU A 75 0.65 9.67 -1.42
CA LEU A 75 -0.08 9.14 -0.27
C LEU A 75 -0.78 10.26 0.50
N HIS A 76 -0.09 11.37 0.77
CA HIS A 76 -0.69 12.51 1.45
C HIS A 76 -1.83 13.12 0.62
N CYS A 77 -1.63 13.28 -0.69
CA CYS A 77 -2.69 13.74 -1.60
C CYS A 77 -3.92 12.83 -1.55
N LEU A 78 -3.73 11.51 -1.61
CA LEU A 78 -4.82 10.52 -1.55
C LEU A 78 -5.58 10.61 -0.23
N ARG A 79 -4.89 10.73 0.90
CA ARG A 79 -5.52 10.90 2.21
C ARG A 79 -6.42 12.14 2.25
N LEU A 80 -5.93 13.28 1.76
CA LEU A 80 -6.71 14.52 1.69
C LEU A 80 -7.90 14.38 0.72
N ALA A 81 -7.70 13.77 -0.44
CA ALA A 81 -8.75 13.54 -1.42
C ALA A 81 -9.88 12.67 -0.82
N PHE A 82 -9.54 11.55 -0.17
CA PHE A 82 -10.55 10.69 0.48
C PHE A 82 -11.29 11.40 1.61
N GLN A 83 -10.60 12.22 2.41
CA GLN A 83 -11.26 13.04 3.44
C GLN A 83 -12.30 14.02 2.86
N LEU A 84 -12.10 14.51 1.63
CA LEU A 84 -13.06 15.37 0.96
C LEU A 84 -14.17 14.56 0.31
N VAL A 85 -13.83 13.52 -0.43
CA VAL A 85 -14.76 12.70 -1.20
C VAL A 85 -15.77 11.98 -0.31
N PHE A 86 -15.35 11.45 0.84
CA PHE A 86 -16.26 10.77 1.77
C PHE A 86 -17.16 11.68 2.61
N LYS A 87 -17.09 13.00 2.41
CA LYS A 87 -18.14 13.90 2.94
C LYS A 87 -19.46 13.74 2.18
N ASP A 88 -19.40 13.24 0.95
CA ASP A 88 -20.58 12.91 0.18
C ASP A 88 -21.05 11.49 0.52
N ALA A 89 -22.24 11.40 1.13
CA ALA A 89 -22.86 10.14 1.49
C ALA A 89 -23.16 9.23 0.28
N ALA A 90 -23.41 9.81 -0.90
CA ALA A 90 -23.63 9.03 -2.12
C ALA A 90 -22.34 8.35 -2.58
N VAL A 91 -21.20 9.05 -2.46
CA VAL A 91 -19.90 8.45 -2.79
C VAL A 91 -19.54 7.38 -1.77
N TRP A 92 -19.76 7.61 -0.48
CA TRP A 92 -19.57 6.59 0.55
C TRP A 92 -20.37 5.32 0.25
N ALA A 93 -21.67 5.45 -0.04
CA ALA A 93 -22.53 4.32 -0.39
C ALA A 93 -22.02 3.57 -1.62
N TRP A 94 -21.59 4.29 -2.66
CA TRP A 94 -21.01 3.69 -3.85
C TRP A 94 -19.76 2.87 -3.55
N PHE A 95 -18.85 3.34 -2.69
CA PHE A 95 -17.65 2.58 -2.31
C PHE A 95 -17.98 1.28 -1.56
N VAL A 96 -18.98 1.32 -0.68
CA VAL A 96 -19.49 0.12 0.00
C VAL A 96 -20.07 -0.87 -1.01
N ASP A 97 -20.90 -0.39 -1.93
CA ASP A 97 -21.54 -1.24 -2.94
C ASP A 97 -20.52 -1.84 -3.92
N ALA A 98 -19.58 -1.04 -4.40
CA ALA A 98 -18.52 -1.48 -5.30
C ALA A 98 -17.58 -2.50 -4.64
N GLY A 99 -17.22 -2.29 -3.37
CA GLY A 99 -16.43 -3.26 -2.61
C GLY A 99 -17.16 -4.61 -2.45
N ARG A 100 -18.46 -4.57 -2.15
CA ARG A 100 -19.31 -5.76 -2.06
C ARG A 100 -19.39 -6.50 -3.40
N GLU A 101 -19.60 -5.78 -4.49
CA GLU A 101 -19.72 -6.33 -5.85
C GLU A 101 -18.42 -7.02 -6.28
N VAL A 102 -17.28 -6.33 -6.18
CA VAL A 102 -15.98 -6.89 -6.57
C VAL A 102 -15.65 -8.17 -5.82
N LEU A 103 -15.86 -8.19 -4.50
CA LEU A 103 -15.56 -9.38 -3.68
C LEU A 103 -16.55 -10.52 -3.95
N THR A 104 -17.81 -10.20 -4.22
CA THR A 104 -18.84 -11.19 -4.60
C THR A 104 -18.50 -11.83 -5.93
N ASP A 105 -18.13 -11.02 -6.93
CA ASP A 105 -17.76 -11.48 -8.26
C ASP A 105 -16.52 -12.37 -8.22
N LEU A 106 -15.53 -12.05 -7.38
CA LEU A 106 -14.36 -12.90 -7.16
C LEU A 106 -14.74 -14.27 -6.58
N LEU A 107 -15.68 -14.32 -5.64
CA LEU A 107 -16.18 -15.58 -5.08
C LEU A 107 -16.92 -16.41 -6.13
N LEU A 108 -17.81 -15.77 -6.90
CA LEU A 108 -18.56 -16.42 -7.97
C LEU A 108 -17.63 -16.92 -9.08
N PHE A 109 -16.61 -16.14 -9.44
CA PHE A 109 -15.58 -16.56 -10.40
C PHE A 109 -14.80 -17.80 -9.91
N ALA A 110 -14.65 -17.96 -8.60
CA ALA A 110 -14.05 -19.14 -7.97
C ALA A 110 -15.04 -20.29 -7.69
N ASP A 111 -16.25 -20.23 -8.28
CA ASP A 111 -17.37 -21.17 -8.05
C ASP A 111 -17.73 -21.33 -6.55
N LYS A 112 -17.63 -20.24 -5.77
CA LYS A 112 -17.98 -20.19 -4.34
C LYS A 112 -19.31 -19.48 -4.11
N GLU A 113 -20.10 -20.00 -3.17
CA GLU A 113 -21.36 -19.38 -2.75
C GLU A 113 -21.07 -18.12 -1.91
N PRO A 114 -21.56 -16.93 -2.30
CA PRO A 114 -21.23 -15.67 -1.63
C PRO A 114 -22.14 -15.35 -0.45
N LYS A 115 -23.14 -16.19 -0.14
CA LYS A 115 -24.20 -15.85 0.83
C LYS A 115 -23.66 -15.50 2.21
N GLU A 116 -22.79 -16.34 2.78
CA GLU A 116 -22.20 -16.09 4.10
C GLU A 116 -21.28 -14.87 4.09
N PHE A 117 -20.53 -14.67 3.00
CA PHE A 117 -19.70 -13.49 2.81
C PHE A 117 -20.53 -12.20 2.81
N LEU A 118 -21.65 -12.17 2.07
CA LEU A 118 -22.53 -11.00 1.99
C LEU A 118 -23.09 -10.63 3.37
N VAL A 119 -23.51 -11.61 4.17
CA VAL A 119 -23.97 -11.37 5.55
C VAL A 119 -22.86 -10.75 6.39
N ALA A 120 -21.66 -11.34 6.38
CA ALA A 120 -20.52 -10.83 7.13
C ALA A 120 -20.08 -9.43 6.66
N TYR A 121 -20.17 -9.14 5.36
CA TYR A 121 -19.85 -7.84 4.79
C TYR A 121 -20.80 -6.75 5.31
N GLU A 122 -22.12 -7.01 5.28
CA GLU A 122 -23.12 -6.07 5.79
C GLU A 122 -22.98 -5.85 7.32
N GLU A 123 -22.70 -6.91 8.08
CA GLU A 123 -22.40 -6.80 9.51
C GLU A 123 -21.18 -5.92 9.78
N MET A 124 -20.10 -6.10 9.01
CA MET A 124 -18.88 -5.29 9.10
C MET A 124 -19.16 -3.81 8.77
N VAL A 125 -19.91 -3.54 7.70
CA VAL A 125 -20.27 -2.15 7.30
C VAL A 125 -21.13 -1.51 8.37
N SER A 126 -22.14 -2.23 8.88
CA SER A 126 -22.99 -1.74 9.97
C SER A 126 -22.17 -1.43 11.23
N TRP A 127 -21.20 -2.29 11.57
CA TRP A 127 -20.37 -2.12 12.76
C TRP A 127 -19.39 -0.95 12.62
N THR A 128 -18.78 -0.77 11.44
CA THR A 128 -17.83 0.32 11.19
C THR A 128 -18.50 1.69 11.02
N THR A 129 -19.78 1.72 10.67
CA THR A 129 -20.57 2.97 10.56
C THR A 129 -21.06 3.47 11.92
N ASP A 130 -21.12 2.60 12.93
CA ASP A 130 -21.49 2.99 14.29
C ASP A 130 -20.34 3.73 14.99
N GLY A 131 -20.57 5.01 15.26
CA GLY A 131 -19.65 5.92 15.96
C GLY A 131 -19.12 5.39 17.30
N SER A 132 -19.88 4.53 17.99
CA SER A 132 -19.48 3.97 19.29
C SER A 132 -18.34 2.97 19.20
N ASN A 133 -18.12 2.36 18.03
CA ASN A 133 -17.06 1.36 17.81
C ASN A 133 -15.71 1.99 17.42
N TRP A 134 -15.69 3.28 17.03
CA TRP A 134 -14.48 3.95 16.53
C TRP A 134 -13.29 3.96 17.50
N PRO A 135 -13.45 4.13 18.82
CA PRO A 135 -12.33 4.02 19.75
C PRO A 135 -11.66 2.64 19.71
N THR A 136 -12.44 1.57 19.56
CA THR A 136 -11.93 0.21 19.40
C THR A 136 -11.25 0.02 18.05
N ILE A 137 -11.88 0.48 16.97
CA ILE A 137 -11.32 0.43 15.60
C ILE A 137 -9.96 1.12 15.55
N GLU A 138 -9.88 2.35 16.08
CA GLU A 138 -8.65 3.13 16.12
C GLU A 138 -7.56 2.42 16.92
N SER A 139 -7.89 1.93 18.12
CA SER A 139 -6.94 1.21 18.97
C SER A 139 -6.40 -0.05 18.27
N GLU A 140 -7.27 -0.85 17.67
CA GLU A 140 -6.87 -2.08 16.98
C GLU A 140 -6.00 -1.78 15.76
N LEU A 141 -6.41 -0.86 14.88
CA LEU A 141 -5.65 -0.51 13.68
C LEU A 141 -4.32 0.17 14.00
N THR A 142 -4.29 1.03 15.03
CA THR A 142 -3.03 1.65 15.49
C THR A 142 -2.05 0.61 16.02
N SER A 143 -2.54 -0.42 16.75
CA SER A 143 -1.69 -1.55 17.19
C SER A 143 -1.09 -2.35 16.02
N LYS A 144 -1.70 -2.25 14.84
CA LYS A 144 -1.21 -2.84 13.58
C LYS A 144 -0.35 -1.90 12.75
N GLY A 145 0.00 -0.73 13.31
CA GLY A 145 0.90 0.23 12.68
C GLY A 145 0.23 1.13 11.64
N VAL A 146 -1.10 1.06 11.49
CA VAL A 146 -1.85 2.00 10.65
C VAL A 146 -1.66 3.41 11.19
N LYS A 147 -1.19 4.32 10.33
CA LYS A 147 -0.78 5.67 10.76
C LYS A 147 -1.87 6.72 10.63
N ALA A 148 -2.88 6.46 9.79
CA ALA A 148 -4.05 7.32 9.62
C ALA A 148 -5.25 6.43 9.30
N LEU A 149 -6.43 6.76 9.83
CA LEU A 149 -7.65 6.00 9.57
C LEU A 149 -8.34 6.50 8.29
N THR A 150 -7.66 6.34 7.16
CA THR A 150 -8.22 6.66 5.84
C THR A 150 -8.52 5.39 5.06
N PHE A 151 -9.37 5.50 4.03
CA PHE A 151 -9.65 4.37 3.14
C PHE A 151 -8.39 3.79 2.51
N TYR A 152 -7.44 4.64 2.10
CA TYR A 152 -6.17 4.16 1.57
C TYR A 152 -5.41 3.34 2.62
N ASP A 153 -5.22 3.89 3.81
CA ASP A 153 -4.40 3.25 4.85
C ASP A 153 -4.99 1.92 5.33
N VAL A 154 -6.31 1.86 5.49
CA VAL A 154 -6.99 0.68 6.04
C VAL A 154 -7.31 -0.33 4.94
N VAL A 155 -8.01 0.08 3.89
CA VAL A 155 -8.52 -0.85 2.88
C VAL A 155 -7.45 -1.18 1.85
N LEU A 156 -6.80 -0.17 1.28
CA LEU A 156 -5.83 -0.40 0.22
C LEU A 156 -4.51 -0.93 0.79
N ASP A 157 -3.90 -0.24 1.74
CA ASP A 157 -2.58 -0.62 2.27
C ASP A 157 -2.66 -1.80 3.24
N TYR A 158 -3.41 -1.67 4.34
CA TYR A 158 -3.42 -2.70 5.39
C TYR A 158 -4.13 -4.00 4.98
N ILE A 159 -5.23 -3.93 4.22
CA ILE A 159 -5.97 -5.13 3.83
C ILE A 159 -5.49 -5.66 2.47
N LEU A 160 -5.62 -4.88 1.40
CA LEU A 160 -5.39 -5.40 0.04
C LEU A 160 -3.91 -5.60 -0.28
N LEU A 161 -3.05 -4.61 -0.04
CA LEU A 161 -1.62 -4.72 -0.37
C LEU A 161 -0.92 -5.77 0.50
N ASP A 162 -1.24 -5.88 1.79
CA ASP A 162 -0.73 -6.99 2.62
C ASP A 162 -1.21 -8.35 2.10
N ALA A 163 -2.47 -8.47 1.67
CA ALA A 163 -2.98 -9.71 1.11
C ALA A 163 -2.26 -10.08 -0.20
N PHE A 164 -1.92 -9.10 -1.04
CA PHE A 164 -1.15 -9.34 -2.26
C PHE A 164 0.30 -9.73 -1.97
N GLU A 165 0.93 -9.14 -0.95
CA GLU A 165 2.28 -9.56 -0.53
C GLU A 165 2.28 -10.98 0.05
N ASP A 166 1.29 -11.32 0.88
CA ASP A 166 1.10 -12.68 1.37
C ASP A 166 0.89 -13.67 0.21
N LEU A 167 0.20 -13.26 -0.85
CA LEU A 167 -0.05 -14.09 -2.03
C LEU A 167 1.19 -14.21 -2.94
N ALA A 168 2.01 -13.17 -3.05
CA ALA A 168 3.24 -13.17 -3.81
C ALA A 168 4.35 -14.01 -3.15
N SER A 169 4.33 -14.09 -1.81
CA SER A 169 5.27 -14.89 -1.00
C SER A 169 4.53 -15.84 -0.05
N PRO A 170 3.78 -16.83 -0.58
CA PRO A 170 2.97 -17.71 0.25
C PRO A 170 3.87 -18.61 1.11
N PRO A 171 3.46 -18.94 2.35
CA PRO A 171 4.24 -19.80 3.24
C PRO A 171 4.59 -21.15 2.61
N SER A 172 5.72 -21.74 3.01
CA SER A 172 6.19 -23.03 2.48
C SER A 172 5.16 -24.15 2.63
N SER A 173 4.34 -24.13 3.68
CA SER A 173 3.21 -25.04 3.88
C SER A 173 2.13 -24.93 2.80
N VAL A 174 1.83 -23.70 2.35
CA VAL A 174 0.90 -23.44 1.24
C VAL A 174 1.51 -23.90 -0.08
N LEU A 175 2.78 -23.55 -0.34
CA LEU A 175 3.49 -23.97 -1.55
C LEU A 175 3.60 -25.49 -1.69
N ALA A 176 3.84 -26.20 -0.58
CA ALA A 176 3.95 -27.66 -0.57
C ALA A 176 2.65 -28.36 -1.00
N VAL A 177 1.49 -27.79 -0.66
CA VAL A 177 0.18 -28.33 -1.07
C VAL A 177 -0.11 -28.01 -2.53
N VAL A 178 0.05 -26.74 -2.93
CA VAL A 178 -0.28 -26.27 -4.29
C VAL A 178 0.60 -26.93 -5.35
N ARG A 179 1.90 -27.11 -5.07
CA ARG A 179 2.86 -27.69 -6.01
C ARG A 179 2.84 -29.23 -6.04
N ASN A 180 2.05 -29.89 -5.19
CA ASN A 180 2.00 -31.34 -5.15
C ASN A 180 1.08 -31.89 -6.25
N ARG A 181 1.68 -32.38 -7.34
CA ARG A 181 0.99 -32.94 -8.51
C ARG A 181 0.16 -34.20 -8.21
N TRP A 182 0.43 -34.88 -7.09
CA TRP A 182 -0.23 -36.14 -6.73
C TRP A 182 -1.52 -35.94 -5.92
N LEU A 183 -1.79 -34.73 -5.45
CA LEU A 183 -3.01 -34.39 -4.72
C LEU A 183 -4.13 -34.03 -5.70
N SER A 184 -5.34 -34.54 -5.44
CA SER A 184 -6.54 -34.09 -6.15
C SER A 184 -6.88 -32.64 -5.79
N ASP A 185 -7.57 -31.94 -6.68
CA ASP A 185 -7.87 -30.52 -6.47
C ASP A 185 -8.76 -30.29 -5.25
N GLY A 186 -9.73 -31.17 -4.99
CA GLY A 186 -10.54 -31.09 -3.75
C GLY A 186 -9.74 -31.32 -2.46
N PHE A 187 -8.68 -32.14 -2.51
CA PHE A 187 -7.77 -32.30 -1.36
C PHE A 187 -6.86 -31.08 -1.21
N LYS A 188 -6.33 -30.54 -2.31
CA LYS A 188 -5.55 -29.30 -2.29
C LYS A 188 -6.35 -28.15 -1.71
N GLU A 189 -7.63 -28.03 -2.07
CA GLU A 189 -8.52 -27.00 -1.53
C GLU A 189 -8.70 -27.12 -0.02
N SER A 190 -8.98 -28.32 0.48
CA SER A 190 -9.15 -28.58 1.92
C SER A 190 -7.85 -28.31 2.71
N ALA A 191 -6.71 -28.75 2.16
CA ALA A 191 -5.40 -28.55 2.76
C ALA A 191 -4.97 -27.07 2.70
N LEU A 192 -5.28 -26.36 1.62
CA LEU A 192 -5.03 -24.93 1.47
C LEU A 192 -5.86 -24.14 2.47
N THR A 193 -7.15 -24.46 2.60
CA THR A 193 -8.04 -23.86 3.61
C THR A 193 -7.46 -24.02 5.02
N THR A 194 -6.98 -25.22 5.34
CA THR A 194 -6.34 -25.50 6.65
C THR A 194 -5.04 -24.72 6.84
N ALA A 195 -4.23 -24.60 5.80
CA ALA A 195 -2.98 -23.84 5.82
C ALA A 195 -3.25 -22.34 6.00
N VAL A 196 -4.21 -21.78 5.26
CA VAL A 196 -4.65 -20.38 5.39
C VAL A 196 -5.17 -20.10 6.79
N TRP A 197 -6.04 -20.97 7.34
CA TRP A 197 -6.51 -20.85 8.72
C TRP A 197 -5.37 -20.87 9.74
N SER A 198 -4.35 -21.69 9.51
CA SER A 198 -3.17 -21.75 10.38
C SER A 198 -2.38 -20.44 10.36
N VAL A 199 -2.23 -19.82 9.18
CA VAL A 199 -1.60 -18.51 9.00
C VAL A 199 -2.41 -17.41 9.68
N ILE A 200 -3.73 -17.37 9.46
CA ILE A 200 -4.64 -16.41 10.11
C ILE A 200 -4.55 -16.54 11.64
N LYS A 201 -4.59 -17.78 12.16
CA LYS A 201 -4.48 -18.05 13.60
C LYS A 201 -3.10 -17.70 14.17
N ALA A 202 -2.03 -17.79 13.38
CA ALA A 202 -0.70 -17.34 13.77
C ALA A 202 -0.65 -15.81 13.82
N LYS A 203 -1.13 -15.11 12.77
CA LYS A 203 -1.22 -13.64 12.75
C LYS A 203 -2.07 -13.09 13.90
N ARG A 204 -3.15 -13.79 14.27
CA ARG A 204 -3.99 -13.45 15.44
C ARG A 204 -3.28 -13.63 16.79
N ARG A 205 -2.22 -14.44 16.88
CA ARG A 205 -1.42 -14.61 18.12
C ARG A 205 -0.30 -13.59 18.29
N TYR A 206 -0.01 -12.81 17.24
CA TYR A 206 0.82 -11.62 17.28
C TYR A 206 -0.02 -10.33 17.49
N LEU A 207 -1.30 -10.48 17.88
CA LEU A 207 -2.11 -9.47 18.58
C LEU A 207 -1.77 -9.52 20.07
#